data_AF-A0A520E714-F1
#
_entry.id   AF-A0A520E714-F1
#
_cell.length_a   1.000
_cell.length_b   1.000
_cell.length_c   1.000
_cell.angle_alpha   90.00
_cell.angle_beta   90.00
_cell.angle_gamma   90.00
#
_symmetry.space_group_name_H-M   'P 1'
#
loop_
_entity.id
_entity.type
_entity.pdbx_description
1 polymer ?
#
loop_
_entity_poly.entity_id
_entity_poly.type
_entity_poly.pdbx_seq_one_letter_code
_entity_poly.pdbx_strand_id
1 'polypeptide(L)'
;MVLQFFADYFKHQFTAKTRHGTHSPFVYKLADEVIYDFSAKNDYKEIEAQRKKLLNDQHLISVTDLGAGSHLNKNRTKKVSQIAKNALKSPRLAQLIYRLAANHQPANMIELG
;
A
#
# COMPACT_ATOMS: atom_id res chain seq x y z
N MET A 1 2.15 -26.21 -13.27
CA MET A 1 1.76 -24.98 -12.54
C MET A 1 2.81 -23.88 -12.65
N VAL A 2 4.05 -24.11 -12.18
CA VAL A 2 5.14 -23.11 -12.26
C VAL A 2 5.54 -22.75 -13.71
N LEU A 3 5.68 -23.74 -14.58
CA LEU A 3 6.02 -23.52 -16.00
C LEU A 3 4.97 -22.69 -16.76
N GLN A 4 3.69 -22.85 -16.37
CA GLN A 4 2.58 -22.08 -16.93
C GLN A 4 2.69 -20.61 -16.53
N PHE A 5 3.01 -20.31 -15.27
CA PHE A 5 3.23 -18.93 -14.82
C PHE A 5 4.38 -18.25 -15.56
N PHE A 6 5.47 -18.97 -15.85
CA PHE A 6 6.56 -18.42 -16.65
C PHE A 6 6.11 -18.12 -18.08
N ALA A 7 5.43 -19.06 -18.74
CA ALA A 7 4.91 -18.86 -20.09
C ALA A 7 3.90 -17.69 -20.15
N ASP A 8 2.99 -17.59 -19.18
CA ASP A 8 2.02 -16.51 -19.07
C ASP A 8 2.68 -15.15 -18.81
N TYR A 9 3.74 -15.11 -17.99
CA TYR A 9 4.53 -13.89 -17.76
C TYR A 9 5.20 -13.42 -19.05
N PHE A 10 5.89 -14.31 -19.78
CA PHE A 10 6.53 -13.93 -21.04
C PHE A 10 5.51 -13.50 -22.09
N LYS A 11 4.41 -14.25 -22.23
CA LYS A 11 3.31 -13.87 -23.12
C LYS A 11 2.78 -12.48 -22.76
N HIS A 12 2.54 -12.21 -21.48
CA HIS A 12 2.12 -10.89 -21.02
C HIS A 12 3.17 -9.82 -21.37
N GLN A 13 4.45 -10.05 -21.09
CA GLN A 13 5.53 -9.13 -21.39
C GLN A 13 5.59 -8.72 -22.88
N PHE A 14 5.32 -9.65 -23.80
CA PHE A 14 5.34 -9.37 -25.25
C PHE A 14 4.01 -8.81 -25.79
N THR A 15 2.89 -9.02 -25.09
CA THR A 15 1.56 -8.59 -25.55
C THR A 15 1.02 -7.35 -24.83
N ALA A 16 1.62 -6.98 -23.70
CA ALA A 16 1.19 -5.85 -22.91
C ALA A 16 1.34 -4.54 -23.68
N LYS A 17 0.29 -3.70 -23.64
CA LYS A 17 0.35 -2.35 -24.18
C LYS A 17 1.09 -1.46 -23.18
N THR A 18 2.12 -0.77 -23.67
CA THR A 18 2.91 0.18 -22.87
C THR A 18 2.34 1.59 -23.01
N ARG A 19 3.01 2.57 -22.38
CA ARG A 19 2.68 4.01 -22.43
C ARG A 19 2.25 4.52 -23.82
N HIS A 20 2.90 4.04 -24.89
CA HIS A 20 2.62 4.49 -26.27
C HIS A 20 1.47 3.75 -26.96
N GLY A 21 1.00 2.63 -26.41
CA GLY A 21 -0.13 1.85 -26.94
C GLY A 21 -1.46 2.10 -26.21
N THR A 22 -1.44 2.90 -25.15
CA THR A 22 -2.63 3.25 -24.37
C THR A 22 -3.30 4.49 -24.94
N HIS A 23 -4.49 4.32 -25.53
CA HIS A 23 -5.26 5.43 -26.10
C HIS A 23 -6.19 6.12 -25.10
N SER A 24 -6.49 5.49 -23.96
CA SER A 24 -7.31 6.13 -22.93
C SER A 24 -6.48 7.19 -22.19
N PRO A 25 -6.83 8.48 -22.26
CA PRO A 25 -6.10 9.53 -21.57
C PRO A 25 -6.09 9.32 -20.06
N PHE A 26 -7.19 8.80 -19.50
CA PHE A 26 -7.29 8.44 -18.09
C PHE A 26 -6.27 7.36 -17.69
N VAL A 27 -6.22 6.26 -18.45
CA VAL A 27 -5.32 5.14 -18.12
C VAL A 27 -3.86 5.54 -18.29
N TYR A 28 -3.55 6.33 -19.32
CA TYR A 28 -2.22 6.89 -19.52
C TYR A 28 -1.80 7.74 -18.31
N LYS A 29 -2.65 8.67 -17.89
CA LYS A 29 -2.38 9.57 -16.76
C LYS A 29 -2.18 8.80 -15.45
N LEU A 30 -3.06 7.84 -15.17
CA LEU A 30 -2.94 6.97 -14.00
C LEU A 30 -1.64 6.17 -14.00
N ALA A 31 -1.27 5.59 -15.15
CA ALA A 31 -0.03 4.83 -15.25
C ALA A 31 1.19 5.72 -15.05
N ASP A 32 1.28 6.83 -15.80
CA ASP A 32 2.47 7.67 -15.84
C ASP A 32 2.64 8.53 -14.58
N GLU A 33 1.61 9.28 -14.21
CA GLU A 33 1.69 10.29 -13.16
C GLU A 33 1.43 9.74 -11.75
N VAL A 34 0.87 8.53 -11.63
CA VAL A 34 0.47 7.96 -10.33
C VAL A 34 1.19 6.65 -10.03
N ILE A 35 1.11 5.66 -10.92
CA ILE A 35 1.70 4.34 -10.66
C ILE A 35 3.23 4.39 -10.81
N TYR A 36 3.72 4.96 -11.93
CA TYR A 36 5.13 5.00 -12.28
C TYR A 36 5.86 6.30 -11.89
N ASP A 37 5.18 7.26 -11.25
CA ASP A 37 5.84 8.44 -10.70
C ASP A 37 6.62 8.10 -9.41
N PHE A 38 7.87 7.69 -9.56
CA PHE A 38 8.77 7.37 -8.44
C PHE A 38 9.48 8.60 -7.86
N SER A 39 9.11 9.82 -8.26
CA SER A 39 9.71 11.02 -7.68
C SER A 39 9.36 11.14 -6.19
N ALA A 40 10.35 11.57 -5.41
CA ALA A 40 10.16 11.76 -3.98
C ALA A 40 9.22 12.95 -3.73
N LYS A 41 8.17 12.74 -2.93
CA LYS A 41 7.28 13.80 -2.45
C LYS A 41 7.71 14.20 -1.04
N ASN A 42 7.55 15.48 -0.69
CA ASN A 42 7.95 15.97 0.62
C ASN A 42 7.17 15.30 1.76
N ASP A 43 5.90 15.01 1.52
CA ASP A 43 4.97 14.33 2.44
C ASP A 43 5.46 12.93 2.87
N TYR A 44 6.27 12.27 2.04
CA TYR A 44 6.84 10.98 2.37
C TYR A 44 7.72 11.06 3.62
N LYS A 45 8.38 12.19 3.86
CA LYS A 45 9.27 12.37 5.02
C LYS A 45 8.50 12.27 6.33
N GLU A 46 7.35 12.92 6.41
CA GLU A 46 6.51 12.95 7.62
C GLU A 46 5.90 11.57 7.88
N ILE A 47 5.37 10.92 6.85
CA ILE A 47 4.80 9.57 6.92
C ILE A 47 5.85 8.57 7.41
N GLU A 48 7.06 8.60 6.84
CA GLU A 48 8.13 7.66 7.20
C GLU A 48 8.75 7.98 8.57
N ALA A 49 8.81 9.25 8.98
CA ALA A 49 9.17 9.61 10.34
C ALA A 49 8.17 9.02 11.35
N GLN A 50 6.87 9.09 11.05
CA GLN A 50 5.85 8.52 11.92
C GLN A 50 5.86 7.00 11.94
N ARG A 51 6.09 6.36 10.79
CA ARG A 51 6.34 4.90 10.72
C ARG A 51 7.50 4.51 11.63
N LYS A 52 8.62 5.23 11.57
CA LYS A 52 9.79 4.96 12.42
C LYS A 52 9.44 5.13 13.91
N LYS A 53 8.68 6.16 14.27
CA LYS A 53 8.21 6.35 15.66
C LYS A 53 7.40 5.15 16.14
N LEU A 54 6.39 4.75 15.37
CA LEU A 54 5.49 3.64 15.72
C LEU A 54 6.22 2.29 15.80
N LEU A 55 7.14 2.01 14.88
CA LEU A 55 7.91 0.77 14.88
C LEU A 55 8.89 0.65 16.05
N ASN A 56 9.34 1.78 16.60
CA ASN A 56 10.23 1.79 17.77
C ASN A 56 9.49 1.90 19.11
N ASP A 57 8.17 2.11 19.07
CA ASP A 57 7.36 2.30 20.27
C ASP A 57 7.13 0.96 21.01
N GLN A 58 7.64 0.87 22.24
CA GLN A 58 7.55 -0.31 23.10
C GLN A 58 6.39 -0.27 24.09
N HIS A 59 5.58 0.79 24.12
CA HIS A 59 4.45 0.88 25.04
C HIS A 59 3.44 -0.24 24.78
N LEU A 60 2.90 -0.77 25.87
CA LEU A 60 1.84 -1.76 25.85
C LEU A 60 0.49 -1.04 25.92
N ILE A 61 -0.38 -1.32 24.96
CA ILE A 61 -1.74 -0.77 24.92
C ILE A 61 -2.77 -1.90 24.90
N SER A 62 -3.93 -1.65 25.50
CA SER A 62 -5.09 -2.52 25.37
C SER A 62 -5.75 -2.26 24.02
N VAL A 63 -5.92 -3.30 23.21
CA VAL A 63 -6.46 -3.27 21.86
C VAL A 63 -7.74 -4.09 21.82
N THR A 64 -8.79 -3.49 21.28
CA THR A 64 -10.00 -4.19 20.88
C THR A 64 -9.91 -4.49 19.39
N ASP A 65 -9.65 -5.76 19.05
CA ASP A 65 -9.70 -6.25 17.67
C ASP A 65 -11.10 -6.82 17.43
N LEU A 66 -11.77 -6.38 16.36
CA LEU A 66 -13.12 -6.82 15.99
C LEU A 66 -13.11 -7.66 14.70
N GLY A 67 -11.93 -7.94 14.13
CA GLY A 67 -11.79 -8.72 12.91
C GLY A 67 -11.93 -10.22 13.15
N ALA A 68 -11.93 -11.01 12.06
CA ALA A 68 -12.04 -12.47 12.11
C ALA A 68 -10.96 -13.15 12.99
N GLY A 69 -9.78 -12.54 13.13
CA GLY A 69 -8.68 -13.02 13.97
C GLY A 69 -8.82 -12.72 15.47
N SER A 70 -9.77 -11.88 15.87
CA SER A 70 -9.97 -11.47 17.27
C SER A 70 -10.38 -12.63 18.18
N HIS A 71 -11.12 -13.61 17.65
CA HIS A 71 -11.55 -14.80 18.38
C HIS A 71 -10.38 -15.71 18.80
N LEU A 72 -9.27 -15.69 18.07
CA LEU A 72 -8.12 -16.55 18.31
C LEU A 72 -7.15 -15.99 19.37
N ASN A 73 -7.17 -14.68 19.60
CA ASN A 73 -6.19 -14.00 20.43
C ASN A 73 -6.84 -13.33 21.64
N LYS A 74 -6.89 -14.06 22.77
CA LYS A 74 -7.45 -13.56 24.04
C LYS A 74 -6.60 -12.47 24.70
N ASN A 75 -5.38 -12.26 24.21
CA ASN A 75 -4.44 -11.31 24.79
C ASN A 75 -4.73 -9.90 24.22
N ARG A 76 -5.45 -9.09 25.00
CA ARG A 76 -5.87 -7.73 24.62
C ARG A 76 -4.73 -6.73 24.67
N THR A 77 -3.61 -7.07 25.31
CA THR A 77 -2.47 -6.15 25.43
C THR A 77 -1.44 -6.42 24.35
N LYS A 78 -1.14 -5.43 23.51
CA LYS A 78 -0.12 -5.53 22.44
C LYS A 78 0.84 -4.34 22.51
N LYS A 79 2.10 -4.58 22.13
CA LYS A 79 3.07 -3.49 21.92
C LYS A 79 2.69 -2.67 20.69
N VAL A 80 2.82 -1.34 20.76
CA VAL A 80 2.58 -0.44 19.61
C VAL A 80 3.41 -0.86 18.39
N SER A 81 4.70 -1.13 18.58
CA SER A 81 5.59 -1.64 17.52
C SER A 81 5.11 -2.95 16.88
N GLN A 82 4.54 -3.87 17.66
CA GLN A 82 3.98 -5.11 17.13
C GLN A 82 2.72 -4.85 16.30
N ILE A 83 1.87 -3.91 16.71
CA ILE A 83 0.71 -3.49 15.92
C ILE A 83 1.19 -2.85 14.62
N ALA A 84 2.10 -1.88 14.71
CA ALA A 84 2.66 -1.15 13.58
C ALA A 84 3.29 -2.10 12.55
N LYS A 85 4.05 -3.11 13.00
CA LYS A 85 4.69 -4.10 12.12
C LYS A 85 3.69 -4.89 11.27
N ASN A 86 2.51 -5.17 11.81
CA ASN A 86 1.50 -5.99 11.12
C ASN A 86 0.48 -5.15 10.35
N ALA A 87 0.14 -3.95 10.84
CA ALA A 87 -0.88 -3.10 10.24
C ALA A 87 -0.33 -2.16 9.15
N LEU A 88 0.88 -1.64 9.31
CA LEU A 88 1.41 -0.66 8.38
C LEU A 88 1.79 -1.32 7.05
N LYS A 89 1.23 -0.81 5.95
CA LYS A 89 1.62 -1.21 4.60
C LYS A 89 3.09 -0.83 4.33
N SER A 90 3.77 -1.56 3.44
CA SER A 90 5.17 -1.24 3.07
C SER A 90 5.30 0.19 2.53
N PRO A 91 6.48 0.84 2.64
CA PRO A 91 6.68 2.21 2.15
C PRO A 91 6.25 2.40 0.70
N ARG A 92 6.60 1.43 -0.18
CA ARG A 92 6.22 1.46 -1.60
C ARG A 92 4.71 1.49 -1.80
N LEU A 93 3.96 0.67 -1.08
CA LEU A 93 2.51 0.62 -1.20
C LEU A 93 1.86 1.86 -0.58
N ALA A 94 2.35 2.32 0.59
CA ALA A 94 1.87 3.54 1.23
C ALA A 94 2.06 4.78 0.34
N GLN A 95 3.21 4.91 -0.33
CA GLN A 95 3.46 5.97 -1.30
C GLN A 95 2.56 5.87 -2.54
N LEU A 96 2.24 4.66 -3.01
CA LEU A 96 1.26 4.49 -4.08
C LEU A 96 -0.15 4.95 -3.66
N ILE A 97 -0.59 4.56 -2.46
CA ILE A 97 -1.88 4.99 -1.91
C ILE A 97 -1.93 6.51 -1.79
N TYR A 98 -0.86 7.13 -1.29
CA TYR A 98 -0.73 8.59 -1.24
C TYR A 98 -0.88 9.20 -2.64
N ARG A 99 -0.15 8.70 -3.66
CA ARG A 99 -0.23 9.22 -5.03
C ARG A 99 -1.63 9.11 -5.60
N LEU A 100 -2.32 7.99 -5.35
CA LEU A 100 -3.72 7.79 -5.75
C LEU A 100 -4.64 8.82 -5.09
N ALA A 101 -4.55 8.99 -3.78
CA ALA A 101 -5.35 9.94 -3.03
C ALA A 101 -5.09 11.40 -3.47
N ALA A 102 -3.82 11.78 -3.60
CA ALA A 102 -3.42 13.12 -3.99
C ALA A 102 -3.83 13.48 -5.42
N ASN A 103 -3.79 12.51 -6.34
CA ASN A 103 -4.20 12.72 -7.74
C ASN A 103 -5.72 12.79 -7.90
N HIS A 104 -6.47 11.90 -7.23
CA HIS A 104 -7.92 11.82 -7.39
C HIS A 104 -8.72 12.77 -6.52
N GLN A 105 -8.13 13.27 -5.42
CA GLN A 105 -8.76 14.17 -4.45
C GLN A 105 -10.23 13.79 -4.14
N PRO A 106 -10.51 12.51 -3.79
CA PRO A 106 -11.87 12.07 -3.64
C PRO A 106 -12.53 12.74 -2.44
N ALA A 107 -13.81 13.12 -2.58
CA ALA A 107 -14.58 13.70 -1.48
C ALA A 107 -14.78 12.70 -0.32
N ASN A 108 -14.82 11.40 -0.63
CA ASN A 108 -14.99 10.32 0.34
C ASN A 108 -13.98 9.21 0.08
N MET A 109 -13.39 8.65 1.13
CA MET A 109 -12.47 7.52 1.07
C MET A 109 -12.89 6.47 2.08
N ILE A 110 -12.96 5.21 1.64
CA ILE A 110 -13.32 4.07 2.49
C ILE A 110 -12.10 3.14 2.56
N GLU A 111 -11.70 2.80 3.78
CA GLU A 111 -10.67 1.81 4.07
C GLU A 111 -11.35 0.60 4.73
N LEU A 112 -11.04 -0.61 4.25
CA LEU A 112 -11.71 -1.85 4.62
C LEU A 112 -10.79 -2.82 5.41
N GLY A 113 -9.69 -2.32 5.97
CA GLY A 113 -8.62 -3.10 6.64
C GLY A 113 -7.59 -3.76 5.70
#